data_AF-A0A220UGW6-F1
#
_entry.id   AF-A0A220UGW6-F1
#
_cell.length_a   1.000
_cell.length_b   1.000
_cell.length_c   1.000
_cell.angle_alpha   90.00
_cell.angle_beta   90.00
_cell.angle_gamma   90.00
#
_symmetry.space_group_name_H-M   'P 1'
#
loop_
_entity.id
_entity.type
_entity.pdbx_description
1 polymer ?
#
loop_
_entity_poly.entity_id
_entity_poly.type
_entity_poly.pdbx_seq_one_letter_code
_entity_poly.pdbx_strand_id
1 'polypeptide(L)'
;MPKSYAVPPPPHHNEGKTVAAWTMNLGIVLGALAIGVGMVFAGLNILIWVGAAVVLVAVIIGLVLSRTGLGQPRHYGEAQAAATASGSSDRNARAAHPAEADAR
;
A
#
# COMPACT_ATOMS: atom_id res chain seq x y z
N MET A 1 -4.25 36.32 5.30
CA MET A 1 -3.52 35.31 4.50
C MET A 1 -4.47 34.15 4.24
N PRO A 2 -4.70 33.75 2.97
CA PRO A 2 -5.48 32.56 2.67
C PRO A 2 -4.77 31.33 3.29
N LYS A 3 -5.49 30.51 4.05
CA LYS A 3 -4.93 29.26 4.56
C LYS A 3 -4.88 28.22 3.45
N SER A 4 -3.71 27.66 3.19
CA SER A 4 -3.56 26.48 2.34
C SER A 4 -3.58 25.23 3.23
N TYR A 5 -4.57 24.37 3.04
CA TYR A 5 -4.55 23.03 3.63
C TYR A 5 -3.81 22.10 2.66
N ALA A 6 -2.76 21.44 3.15
CA ALA A 6 -2.07 20.42 2.38
C ALA A 6 -2.99 19.18 2.28
N VAL A 7 -3.53 18.94 1.09
CA VAL A 7 -4.29 17.71 0.82
C VAL A 7 -3.29 16.63 0.42
N PRO A 8 -3.31 15.45 1.06
CA PRO A 8 -2.46 14.34 0.68
C PRO A 8 -2.68 13.94 -0.79
N PRO A 9 -1.67 13.39 -1.46
CA PRO A 9 -1.84 12.87 -2.80
C PRO A 9 -2.96 11.81 -2.84
N PRO A 10 -3.71 11.75 -3.95
CA PRO A 10 -4.81 10.82 -4.09
C PRO A 10 -4.31 9.39 -3.88
N PRO A 11 -5.06 8.54 -3.15
CA PRO A 11 -4.71 7.14 -2.95
C PRO A 11 -4.54 6.42 -4.29
N HIS A 12 -3.74 5.37 -4.29
CA HIS A 12 -3.66 4.48 -5.43
C HIS A 12 -4.98 3.73 -5.65
N HIS A 13 -5.45 3.72 -6.90
CA HIS A 13 -6.64 2.97 -7.34
C HIS A 13 -6.45 1.45 -7.41
N ASN A 14 -5.32 0.92 -6.93
CA ASN A 14 -5.08 -0.51 -6.93
C ASN A 14 -5.64 -1.20 -5.69
N GLU A 15 -6.08 -0.49 -4.65
CA GLU A 15 -6.64 -1.07 -3.41
C GLU A 15 -5.73 -2.16 -2.79
N GLY A 16 -4.42 -2.07 -2.99
CA GLY A 16 -3.47 -3.11 -2.57
C GLY A 16 -3.38 -4.34 -3.49
N LYS A 17 -4.12 -4.36 -4.61
CA LYS A 17 -4.10 -5.40 -5.65
C LYS A 17 -2.84 -5.29 -6.52
N THR A 18 -1.68 -5.46 -5.91
CA THR A 18 -0.40 -5.52 -6.62
C THR A 18 0.08 -6.97 -6.74
N VAL A 19 0.81 -7.29 -7.80
CA VAL A 19 1.37 -8.64 -8.01
C VAL A 19 2.30 -9.00 -6.86
N ALA A 20 3.14 -8.06 -6.40
CA ALA A 20 4.01 -8.27 -5.25
C ALA A 20 3.24 -8.61 -3.97
N ALA A 21 2.17 -7.88 -3.66
CA ALA A 21 1.36 -8.10 -2.46
C ALA A 21 0.63 -9.45 -2.51
N TRP A 22 -0.05 -9.77 -3.63
CA TRP A 22 -0.77 -11.03 -3.76
C TRP A 22 0.14 -12.26 -3.76
N THR A 23 1.32 -12.15 -4.37
CA THR A 23 2.31 -13.24 -4.37
C THR A 23 2.82 -13.52 -2.96
N MET A 24 3.20 -12.47 -2.21
CA MET A 24 3.63 -12.59 -0.82
C MET A 24 2.51 -13.15 0.06
N ASN A 25 1.29 -12.62 -0.06
CA ASN A 25 0.13 -13.05 0.72
C ASN A 25 -0.18 -14.53 0.51
N LEU A 26 -0.30 -14.99 -0.74
CA LEU A 26 -0.58 -16.39 -1.05
C LEU A 26 0.52 -17.31 -0.50
N GLY A 27 1.79 -16.95 -0.68
CA GLY A 27 2.90 -17.74 -0.17
C GLY A 27 2.89 -17.83 1.36
N ILE A 28 2.64 -16.73 2.07
CA ILE A 28 2.54 -16.72 3.53
C ILE A 28 1.36 -17.57 4.01
N VAL A 29 0.18 -17.43 3.39
CA VAL A 29 -1.01 -18.23 3.74
C VAL A 29 -0.76 -19.72 3.55
N LEU A 30 -0.15 -20.12 2.44
CA LEU A 30 0.20 -21.53 2.18
C LEU A 30 1.24 -22.06 3.19
N GLY A 31 2.26 -21.27 3.52
CA GLY A 31 3.26 -21.66 4.51
C GLY A 31 2.66 -21.76 5.93
N ALA A 32 1.80 -20.82 6.31
CA ALA A 32 1.09 -20.83 7.59
C ALA A 32 0.15 -22.04 7.69
N LEU A 33 -0.55 -22.39 6.61
CA LEU A 33 -1.38 -23.59 6.55
C LEU A 33 -0.54 -24.86 6.77
N ALA A 34 0.62 -24.98 6.13
CA ALA A 34 1.52 -26.11 6.32
C ALA A 34 2.01 -26.20 7.78
N ILE A 35 2.39 -25.07 8.40
CA ILE A 35 2.76 -25.02 9.82
C ILE A 35 1.62 -25.51 10.70
N GLY A 36 0.40 -24.98 10.49
CA GLY A 36 -0.78 -25.38 11.25
C GLY A 36 -1.05 -26.88 11.18
N VAL A 37 -0.98 -27.46 9.97
CA VAL A 37 -1.11 -28.92 9.79
C VAL A 37 0.00 -29.67 10.53
N GLY A 38 1.25 -29.22 10.41
CA GLY A 38 2.38 -29.84 11.11
C GLY A 38 2.27 -29.79 12.64
N MET A 39 1.59 -28.77 13.19
CA MET A 39 1.33 -28.68 14.63
C MET A 39 0.20 -29.59 15.11
N VAL A 40 -0.82 -29.84 14.28
CA VAL A 40 -1.99 -30.65 14.66
C VAL A 40 -1.67 -32.15 14.59
N PHE A 41 -0.88 -32.59 13.63
CA PHE A 41 -0.62 -34.01 13.38
C PHE A 41 0.78 -34.42 13.85
N ALA A 42 0.86 -35.27 14.88
CA ALA A 42 2.10 -35.68 15.55
C ALA A 42 3.17 -36.35 14.65
N GLY A 43 2.79 -36.82 13.46
CA GLY A 43 3.72 -37.39 12.45
C GLY A 43 4.18 -36.41 11.38
N LEU A 44 3.67 -35.17 11.37
CA LEU A 44 3.87 -34.20 10.30
C LEU A 44 4.71 -32.99 10.73
N ASN A 45 5.52 -33.12 11.78
CA ASN A 45 6.36 -32.02 12.32
C ASN A 45 7.30 -31.43 11.25
N ILE A 46 7.67 -32.20 10.22
CA ILE A 46 8.46 -31.70 9.09
C ILE A 46 7.76 -30.56 8.32
N LEU A 47 6.42 -30.55 8.28
CA LEU A 47 5.63 -29.48 7.63
C LEU A 47 5.83 -28.12 8.31
N ILE A 48 6.22 -28.09 9.59
CA ILE A 48 6.53 -26.83 10.30
C ILE A 48 7.73 -26.16 9.63
N TRP A 49 8.79 -26.91 9.37
CA TRP A 49 10.00 -26.41 8.71
C TRP A 49 9.77 -26.09 7.25
N VAL A 50 9.03 -26.93 6.54
CA VAL A 50 8.65 -26.67 5.13
C VAL A 50 7.82 -25.39 5.04
N GLY A 51 6.82 -25.22 5.90
CA GLY A 51 6.00 -24.02 5.93
C GLY A 51 6.81 -22.77 6.29
N ALA A 52 7.74 -22.86 7.24
CA ALA A 52 8.64 -21.75 7.56
C ALA A 52 9.54 -21.36 6.37
N ALA A 53 10.07 -22.34 5.64
CA ALA A 53 10.86 -22.09 4.43
C ALA A 53 10.01 -21.43 3.33
N VAL A 54 8.76 -21.87 3.14
CA VAL A 54 7.81 -21.27 2.19
C VAL A 54 7.51 -19.81 2.54
N VAL A 55 7.25 -19.50 3.82
CA VAL A 55 7.04 -18.12 4.29
C VAL A 55 8.26 -17.26 3.98
N LEU A 56 9.47 -17.74 4.30
CA LEU A 56 10.71 -17.01 4.04
C LEU A 56 10.89 -16.70 2.54
N VAL A 57 10.67 -17.70 1.68
CA VAL A 57 10.75 -17.55 0.23
C VAL A 57 9.69 -16.57 -0.28
N ALA A 58 8.45 -16.65 0.21
CA ALA A 58 7.38 -15.74 -0.17
C ALA A 58 7.71 -14.27 0.17
N VAL A 59 8.32 -14.04 1.34
CA VAL A 59 8.76 -12.69 1.75
C VAL A 59 9.85 -12.17 0.81
N ILE A 60 10.85 -13.00 0.50
CA ILE A 60 11.94 -12.63 -0.42
C ILE A 60 11.38 -12.29 -1.80
N ILE A 61 10.54 -13.17 -2.36
CA ILE A 61 9.92 -12.98 -3.67
C ILE A 61 9.07 -11.70 -3.70
N GLY A 62 8.21 -11.49 -2.71
CA GLY A 62 7.39 -10.28 -2.61
C GLY A 62 8.21 -8.99 -2.56
N LEU A 63 9.32 -9.02 -1.82
CA LEU A 63 10.24 -7.88 -1.72
C LEU A 63 10.96 -7.61 -3.06
N VAL A 64 11.40 -8.66 -3.76
CA VAL A 64 12.01 -8.54 -5.09
C VAL A 64 11.00 -7.96 -6.08
N LEU A 65 9.79 -8.51 -6.15
CA LEU A 65 8.70 -8.02 -7.01
C LEU A 65 8.38 -6.55 -6.72
N SER A 66 8.33 -6.15 -5.44
CA SER A 66 8.10 -4.76 -5.05
C SER A 66 9.20 -3.83 -5.58
N ARG A 67 10.47 -4.26 -5.51
CA ARG A 67 11.61 -3.46 -6.00
C ARG A 67 11.71 -3.41 -7.52
N THR A 68 11.22 -4.42 -8.24
CA THR A 68 11.19 -4.43 -9.70
C THR A 68 9.96 -3.71 -10.29
N GLY A 69 9.18 -3.01 -9.46
CA GLY A 69 8.03 -2.21 -9.92
C GLY A 69 6.70 -2.96 -10.00
N LEU A 70 6.65 -4.22 -9.56
CA LEU A 70 5.40 -5.02 -9.50
C LEU A 70 4.63 -4.82 -8.18
N GLY A 71 5.13 -3.94 -7.31
CA GLY A 71 4.46 -3.48 -6.10
C GLY A 71 3.81 -2.11 -6.27
N GLN A 72 3.41 -1.50 -5.15
CA GLN A 72 2.81 -0.17 -5.16
C GLN A 72 3.90 0.91 -5.39
N PRO A 73 3.69 1.84 -6.35
CA PRO A 73 4.59 2.97 -6.55
C PRO A 73 4.72 3.84 -5.29
N ARG A 74 5.91 4.36 -5.02
CA ARG A 74 6.20 5.14 -3.80
C ARG A 74 5.80 6.61 -3.89
N HIS A 75 5.80 7.19 -5.09
CA HIS A 75 5.65 8.64 -5.33
C HIS A 75 4.45 8.99 -6.21
N TYR A 76 3.40 8.17 -6.16
CA TYR A 76 2.22 8.40 -6.97
C TYR A 76 1.40 9.59 -6.47
N GLY A 77 0.92 10.39 -7.41
CA GLY A 77 0.04 11.52 -7.10
C GLY A 77 0.76 12.69 -6.41
N GLU A 78 2.04 12.59 -6.02
CA GLU A 78 2.77 13.68 -5.36
C GLU A 78 2.84 14.93 -6.25
N ALA A 79 3.20 14.77 -7.53
CA ALA A 79 3.24 15.87 -8.49
C ALA A 79 1.85 16.49 -8.75
N GLN A 80 0.82 15.64 -8.82
CA GLN A 80 -0.56 16.08 -9.05
C GLN A 80 -1.14 16.79 -7.82
N ALA A 81 -0.78 16.35 -6.62
CA ALA A 81 -1.12 16.99 -5.37
C ALA A 81 -0.46 18.37 -5.26
N ALA A 82 0.84 18.45 -5.61
CA ALA A 82 1.57 19.72 -5.63
C ALA A 82 0.95 20.74 -6.60
N ALA A 83 0.60 20.31 -7.82
CA ALA A 83 -0.05 21.17 -8.81
C ALA A 83 -1.47 21.61 -8.39
N THR A 84 -2.21 20.73 -7.70
CA THR A 84 -3.55 21.05 -7.19
C THR A 84 -3.47 22.02 -6.01
N ALA A 85 -2.47 21.87 -5.15
CA ALA A 85 -2.22 22.78 -4.03
C ALA A 85 -1.86 24.19 -4.51
N SER A 86 -0.99 24.33 -5.51
CA SER A 86 -0.67 25.65 -6.09
C SER A 86 -1.90 26.27 -6.76
N GLY A 87 -2.62 25.50 -7.57
CA GLY A 87 -3.81 25.98 -8.27
C GLY A 87 -4.97 26.39 -7.35
N SER A 88 -5.15 25.72 -6.19
CA SER A 88 -6.16 26.11 -5.20
C SER A 88 -5.77 27.38 -4.44
N SER A 89 -4.48 27.55 -4.14
CA SER A 89 -3.96 28.75 -3.47
C SER A 89 -4.16 30.01 -4.33
N ASP A 90 -3.85 29.92 -5.63
CA ASP A 90 -4.06 31.01 -6.59
C ASP A 90 -5.55 31.36 -6.76
N ARG A 91 -6.40 30.33 -6.79
CA ARG A 91 -7.86 30.52 -6.94
C ARG A 91 -8.46 31.17 -5.69
N ASN A 92 -8.03 30.75 -4.49
CA ASN A 92 -8.45 31.35 -3.23
C ASN A 92 -7.96 32.79 -3.08
N ALA A 93 -6.75 33.11 -3.56
CA ALA A 93 -6.21 34.47 -3.53
C ALA A 93 -6.99 35.44 -4.44
N ARG A 94 -7.62 34.93 -5.50
CA ARG A 94 -8.41 35.72 -6.48
C ARG A 94 -9.91 35.77 -6.17
N ALA A 95 -10.40 34.96 -5.23
CA ALA A 95 -11.82 34.91 -4.89
C ALA A 95 -12.23 36.12 -4.04
N ALA A 96 -13.25 36.86 -4.49
CA ALA A 96 -13.79 38.03 -3.77
C ALA A 96 -14.54 37.65 -2.48
N HIS A 97 -14.97 36.40 -2.36
CA HIS A 97 -15.62 35.82 -1.18
C HIS A 97 -14.83 34.56 -0.80
N PRO A 98 -14.10 34.55 0.34
CA PRO A 98 -13.33 33.37 0.74
C PRO A 98 -14.30 32.21 1.04
N ALA A 99 -13.96 31.00 0.60
CA ALA A 99 -14.80 29.79 0.71
C ALA A 99 -15.30 29.46 2.14
N GLU A 100 -14.73 30.07 3.18
CA GLU A 100 -15.21 29.99 4.58
C GLU A 100 -16.56 30.66 4.81
N ALA A 101 -16.97 31.60 3.95
CA ALA A 101 -18.18 32.37 4.16
C ALA A 101 -19.47 31.64 3.73
N ASP A 102 -19.34 30.55 2.95
CA ASP A 102 -20.45 29.67 2.55
C ASP A 102 -20.54 28.39 3.42
N ALA A 103 -19.60 28.18 4.35
CA ALA A 103 -19.52 26.99 5.20
C ALA A 103 -20.26 27.14 6.55
N ARG A 104 -21.15 28.14 6.68
CA ARG A 104 -21.93 28.42 7.90
C ARG A 104 -23.42 28.21 7.69
#